data_AF-A0A8T5AV34-F1
#
_entry.id   AF-A0A8T5AV34-F1
#
_cell.length_a   1.000
_cell.length_b   1.000
_cell.length_c   1.000
_cell.angle_alpha   90.00
_cell.angle_beta   90.00
_cell.angle_gamma   90.00
#
_symmetry.space_group_name_H-M   'P 1'
#
loop_
_entity.id
_entity.type
_entity.pdbx_description
1 polymer ?
#
loop_
_entity_poly.entity_id
_entity_poly.type
_entity_poly.pdbx_seq_one_letter_code
_entity_poly.pdbx_strand_id
1 'polypeptide(L)'
;MLKDKCFKKVWRILKEFKELCKFRGWRTAESEDWVETGDRYHSFLLAKSIHPSSFRSIVTNRKCVIREGLTYHVVEASYIAWLFSETPPKDVVSICLENPEFSKKIAIYDLSPIAKGKNACLKFNYTDSPIFREFEDFLEKEFGIKVEELLSPTLAEIS
;
A
#
# COMPACT_ATOMS: atom_id res chain seq x y z
N MET A 1 8.87 -14.20 -16.29
CA MET A 1 8.58 -15.32 -15.36
C MET A 1 8.68 -14.94 -13.88
N LEU A 2 9.80 -14.34 -13.39
CA LEU A 2 9.94 -13.97 -11.97
C LEU A 2 9.06 -12.77 -11.52
N LYS A 3 8.89 -11.77 -12.38
CA LYS A 3 8.08 -10.56 -12.08
C LYS A 3 6.59 -10.88 -11.86
N ASP A 4 6.02 -11.78 -12.65
CA ASP A 4 4.62 -12.21 -12.48
C ASP A 4 4.42 -13.06 -11.22
N LYS A 5 5.46 -13.76 -10.76
CA LYS A 5 5.43 -14.49 -9.49
C LYS A 5 5.37 -13.54 -8.30
N CYS A 6 6.09 -12.42 -8.34
CA CYS A 6 6.02 -11.38 -7.32
C CYS A 6 4.62 -10.78 -7.23
N PHE A 7 4.07 -10.34 -8.38
CA PHE A 7 2.72 -9.77 -8.45
C PHE A 7 1.66 -10.73 -7.86
N LYS A 8 1.70 -12.01 -8.25
CA LYS A 8 0.80 -13.04 -7.68
C LYS A 8 0.97 -13.23 -6.17
N LYS A 9 2.20 -13.16 -5.65
CA LYS A 9 2.46 -13.27 -4.22
C LYS A 9 1.93 -12.06 -3.46
N VAL A 10 2.12 -10.84 -3.96
CA VAL A 10 1.58 -9.62 -3.33
C VAL A 10 0.05 -9.62 -3.36
N TRP A 11 -0.54 -10.03 -4.49
CA TRP A 11 -1.99 -10.19 -4.58
C TRP A 11 -2.54 -11.21 -3.56
N ARG A 12 -1.84 -12.35 -3.40
CA ARG A 12 -2.20 -13.34 -2.37
C ARG A 12 -2.10 -12.77 -0.95
N ILE A 13 -1.03 -12.03 -0.65
CA ILE A 13 -0.85 -11.36 0.65
C ILE A 13 -2.03 -10.43 0.93
N LEU A 14 -2.42 -9.59 -0.03
CA LEU A 14 -3.57 -8.69 0.12
C LEU A 14 -4.87 -9.46 0.39
N LYS A 15 -5.11 -10.55 -0.35
CA LYS A 15 -6.30 -11.38 -0.17
C LYS A 15 -6.35 -11.97 1.24
N GLU A 16 -5.25 -12.57 1.71
CA GLU A 16 -5.18 -13.16 3.04
C GLU A 16 -5.27 -12.11 4.15
N PHE A 17 -4.69 -10.93 3.93
CA PHE A 17 -4.81 -9.80 4.86
C PHE A 17 -6.27 -9.34 5.01
N LYS A 18 -7.03 -9.27 3.91
CA LYS A 18 -8.47 -8.93 3.97
C LYS A 18 -9.28 -9.96 4.77
N GLU A 19 -8.95 -11.24 4.66
CA GLU A 19 -9.59 -12.28 5.48
C GLU A 19 -9.26 -12.11 6.97
N LEU A 20 -8.00 -11.77 7.32
CA LEU A 20 -7.64 -11.42 8.69
C LEU A 20 -8.41 -10.19 9.19
N CYS A 21 -8.56 -9.16 8.36
CA CYS A 21 -9.32 -7.95 8.70
C CYS A 21 -10.78 -8.28 9.02
N LYS A 22 -11.42 -9.14 8.22
CA LYS A 22 -12.78 -9.63 8.49
C LYS A 22 -12.86 -10.37 9.82
N PHE A 23 -11.90 -11.25 10.12
CA PHE A 23 -11.84 -11.96 11.40
C PHE A 23 -11.71 -11.02 12.61
N ARG A 24 -11.03 -9.87 12.43
CA ARG A 24 -10.92 -8.80 13.44
C ARG A 24 -12.16 -7.90 13.52
N GLY A 25 -13.19 -8.13 12.71
CA GLY A 25 -14.43 -7.36 12.71
C GLY A 25 -14.37 -6.07 11.88
N TRP A 26 -13.31 -5.86 11.09
CA TRP A 26 -13.26 -4.75 10.14
C TRP A 26 -13.98 -5.08 8.85
N ARG A 27 -14.59 -4.07 8.24
CA ARG A 27 -15.33 -4.24 6.99
C ARG A 27 -14.37 -4.16 5.81
N THR A 28 -14.56 -5.04 4.84
CA THR A 28 -13.72 -5.10 3.62
C THR A 28 -14.60 -5.30 2.41
N ALA A 29 -14.18 -4.83 1.24
CA ALA A 29 -14.82 -5.20 -0.02
C ALA A 29 -14.49 -6.63 -0.45
N GLU A 30 -15.38 -7.21 -1.26
CA GLU A 30 -15.15 -8.49 -1.93
C GLU A 30 -14.08 -8.36 -3.01
N SER A 31 -14.27 -7.41 -3.94
CA SER A 31 -13.41 -7.18 -5.10
C SER A 31 -12.35 -6.11 -4.89
N GLU A 32 -12.72 -4.99 -4.27
CA GLU A 32 -11.87 -3.82 -4.10
C GLU A 32 -10.97 -3.98 -2.86
N ASP A 33 -9.77 -3.41 -2.92
CA ASP A 33 -8.78 -3.56 -1.87
C ASP A 33 -8.86 -2.37 -0.90
N TRP A 34 -9.95 -2.31 -0.12
CA TRP A 34 -10.09 -1.37 0.99
C TRP A 34 -10.55 -2.05 2.27
N VAL A 35 -10.21 -1.43 3.39
CA VAL A 35 -10.63 -1.79 4.74
C VAL A 35 -11.28 -0.56 5.39
N GLU A 36 -12.43 -0.74 5.98
CA GLU A 36 -13.18 0.28 6.72
C GLU A 36 -13.12 -0.05 8.22
N THR A 37 -12.73 0.95 9.02
CA THR A 37 -12.71 0.88 10.48
C THR A 37 -13.13 2.22 11.05
N GLY A 38 -14.16 2.22 11.92
CA GLY A 38 -14.82 3.44 12.34
C GLY A 38 -15.47 4.16 11.15
N ASP A 39 -15.12 5.43 10.95
CA ASP A 39 -15.56 6.29 9.85
C ASP A 39 -14.48 6.47 8.76
N ARG A 40 -13.43 5.64 8.78
CA ARG A 40 -12.25 5.79 7.91
C ARG A 40 -12.10 4.66 6.92
N TYR A 41 -11.77 5.03 5.69
CA TYR A 41 -11.41 4.11 4.62
C TYR A 41 -9.90 4.07 4.41
N HIS A 42 -9.35 2.85 4.41
CA HIS A 42 -7.95 2.56 4.18
C HIS A 42 -7.83 1.76 2.89
N SER A 43 -7.38 2.41 1.81
CA SER A 43 -7.28 1.78 0.50
C SER A 43 -5.88 1.20 0.27
N PHE A 44 -5.81 0.09 -0.44
CA PHE A 44 -4.59 -0.54 -0.92
C PHE A 44 -4.60 -0.56 -2.45
N LEU A 45 -3.50 -0.14 -3.06
CA LEU A 45 -3.34 -0.09 -4.51
C LEU A 45 -2.11 -0.91 -4.91
N LEU A 46 -2.34 -2.08 -5.51
CA LEU A 46 -1.29 -2.90 -6.08
C LEU A 46 -0.86 -2.35 -7.44
N ALA A 47 0.41 -2.00 -7.59
CA ALA A 47 0.98 -1.47 -8.83
C ALA A 47 2.28 -2.18 -9.20
N LYS A 48 2.52 -2.36 -10.52
CA LYS A 48 3.86 -2.69 -11.02
C LYS A 48 4.71 -1.41 -11.12
N SER A 49 4.15 -0.39 -11.74
CA SER A 49 4.70 0.95 -11.87
C SER A 49 3.55 1.92 -12.15
N ILE A 50 3.77 3.22 -11.98
CA ILE A 50 2.80 4.27 -12.28
C ILE A 50 3.52 5.53 -12.77
N HIS A 51 2.90 6.21 -13.74
CA HIS A 51 3.40 7.50 -14.19
C HIS A 51 3.20 8.57 -13.11
N PRO A 52 4.17 9.47 -12.84
CA PRO A 52 4.08 10.46 -11.77
C PRO A 52 2.84 11.36 -11.81
N SER A 53 2.36 11.75 -13.00
CA SER A 53 1.13 12.56 -13.12
C SER A 53 -0.13 11.80 -12.67
N SER A 54 -0.25 10.52 -13.03
CA SER A 54 -1.35 9.66 -12.59
C SER A 54 -1.29 9.43 -11.08
N PHE A 55 -0.08 9.16 -10.56
CA PHE A 55 0.14 9.04 -9.13
C PHE A 55 -0.33 10.31 -8.39
N ARG A 56 0.15 11.48 -8.81
CA ARG A 56 -0.24 12.79 -8.25
C ARG A 56 -1.76 12.98 -8.26
N SER A 57 -2.41 12.67 -9.38
CA SER A 57 -3.87 12.77 -9.49
C SER A 57 -4.58 11.88 -8.47
N ILE A 58 -4.17 10.62 -8.34
CA ILE A 58 -4.80 9.65 -7.42
C ILE A 58 -4.59 10.06 -5.97
N VAL A 59 -3.36 10.39 -5.55
CA VAL A 59 -3.08 10.76 -4.14
C VAL A 59 -3.67 12.12 -3.75
N THR A 60 -3.92 13.00 -4.72
CA THR A 60 -4.62 14.28 -4.49
C THR A 60 -6.12 14.06 -4.29
N ASN A 61 -6.75 13.27 -5.17
CA ASN A 61 -8.21 13.07 -5.14
C ASN A 61 -8.65 12.06 -4.07
N ARG A 62 -7.78 11.12 -3.70
CA ARG A 62 -8.03 10.03 -2.73
C ARG A 62 -9.35 9.28 -2.93
N LYS A 63 -9.84 9.19 -4.16
CA LYS A 63 -11.13 8.55 -4.46
C LYS A 63 -11.02 7.04 -4.26
N CYS A 64 -11.94 6.50 -3.46
CA CYS A 64 -12.13 5.07 -3.25
C CYS A 64 -13.53 4.68 -3.69
N VAL A 65 -13.62 3.65 -4.54
CA VAL A 65 -14.92 3.14 -5.01
C VAL A 65 -15.43 2.11 -4.02
N ILE A 66 -16.64 2.31 -3.53
CA ILE A 66 -17.33 1.40 -2.62
C ILE A 66 -18.49 0.78 -3.39
N ARG A 67 -18.56 -0.55 -3.33
CA ARG A 67 -19.65 -1.33 -3.89
C ARG A 67 -20.49 -1.93 -2.78
N GLU A 68 -21.78 -1.62 -2.78
CA GLU A 68 -22.77 -2.18 -1.86
C GLU A 68 -23.86 -2.88 -2.68
N GLY A 69 -23.71 -4.20 -2.80
CA GLY A 69 -24.55 -5.01 -3.69
C GLY A 69 -24.40 -4.59 -5.16
N LEU A 70 -25.42 -3.94 -5.69
CA LEU A 70 -25.46 -3.43 -7.07
C LEU A 70 -25.17 -1.93 -7.17
N THR A 71 -25.02 -1.24 -6.04
CA THR A 71 -24.78 0.21 -6.02
C THR A 71 -23.31 0.53 -5.89
N TYR A 72 -22.89 1.62 -6.53
CA TYR A 72 -21.52 2.13 -6.47
C TYR A 72 -21.57 3.58 -6.00
N HIS A 73 -20.69 3.92 -5.07
CA HIS A 73 -20.46 5.30 -4.67
C HIS A 73 -18.97 5.55 -4.46
N VAL A 74 -18.57 6.81 -4.53
CA VAL A 74 -17.18 7.23 -4.37
C VAL A 74 -17.05 7.94 -3.03
N VAL A 75 -16.17 7.40 -2.18
CA VAL A 75 -15.79 8.03 -0.91
C VAL A 75 -14.36 8.55 -1.01
N GLU A 76 -13.98 9.40 -0.06
CA GLU A 76 -12.60 9.79 0.13
C GLU A 76 -11.89 8.80 1.06
N ALA A 77 -10.81 8.19 0.60
CA ALA A 77 -9.94 7.37 1.45
C ALA A 77 -9.20 8.27 2.44
N SER A 78 -9.27 7.94 3.72
CA SER A 78 -8.48 8.58 4.77
C SER A 78 -6.99 8.27 4.58
N TYR A 79 -6.68 7.05 4.12
CA TYR A 79 -5.33 6.58 3.84
C TYR A 79 -5.25 5.74 2.58
N ILE A 80 -4.11 5.78 1.88
CA ILE A 80 -3.83 4.93 0.71
C ILE A 80 -2.45 4.27 0.87
N ALA A 81 -2.39 2.96 0.79
CA ALA A 81 -1.16 2.19 0.71
C ALA A 81 -0.88 1.77 -0.73
N TRP A 82 0.22 2.24 -1.30
CA TRP A 82 0.73 1.76 -2.58
C TRP A 82 1.63 0.57 -2.36
N LEU A 83 1.24 -0.58 -2.91
CA LEU A 83 2.01 -1.81 -2.89
C LEU A 83 2.67 -2.03 -4.25
N PHE A 84 3.97 -1.76 -4.32
CA PHE A 84 4.71 -1.88 -5.57
C PHE A 84 5.37 -3.25 -5.71
N SER A 85 5.02 -4.00 -6.75
CA SER A 85 5.65 -5.30 -7.05
C SER A 85 7.00 -5.18 -7.81
N GLU A 86 7.30 -3.99 -8.34
CA GLU A 86 8.61 -3.58 -8.86
C GLU A 86 9.07 -2.32 -8.12
N THR A 87 10.36 -1.98 -8.12
CA THR A 87 10.86 -0.81 -7.38
C THR A 87 10.12 0.46 -7.85
N PRO A 88 9.52 1.26 -6.93
CA PRO A 88 8.80 2.46 -7.30
C PRO A 88 9.75 3.49 -7.96
N PRO A 89 9.28 4.24 -8.97
CA PRO A 89 10.07 5.34 -9.54
C PRO A 89 10.44 6.38 -8.48
N LYS A 90 11.67 6.92 -8.54
CA LYS A 90 12.14 7.94 -7.58
C LYS A 90 11.17 9.12 -7.49
N ASP A 91 10.69 9.62 -8.63
CA ASP A 91 9.74 10.73 -8.68
C ASP A 91 8.42 10.44 -7.93
N VAL A 92 7.95 9.19 -7.95
CA VAL A 92 6.74 8.79 -7.21
C VAL A 92 6.97 8.88 -5.70
N VAL A 93 8.14 8.40 -5.25
CA VAL A 93 8.55 8.51 -3.85
C VAL A 93 8.72 9.98 -3.46
N SER A 94 9.44 10.78 -4.25
CA SER A 94 9.64 12.21 -4.02
C SER A 94 8.33 12.99 -3.91
N ILE A 95 7.37 12.76 -4.81
CA ILE A 95 6.04 13.40 -4.75
C ILE A 95 5.37 13.19 -3.38
N CYS A 96 5.52 11.99 -2.81
CA CYS A 96 4.92 11.65 -1.54
C CYS A 96 5.69 12.27 -0.36
N LEU A 97 7.02 12.22 -0.39
CA LEU A 97 7.87 12.68 0.72
C LEU A 97 7.97 14.21 0.80
N GLU A 98 7.96 14.90 -0.33
CA GLU A 98 8.07 16.37 -0.40
C GLU A 98 6.78 17.09 -0.01
N ASN A 99 5.65 16.38 0.03
CA ASN A 99 4.36 16.95 0.43
C ASN A 99 3.95 16.40 1.81
N PRO A 100 3.94 17.25 2.87
CA PRO A 100 3.60 16.80 4.22
C PRO A 100 2.21 16.14 4.35
N GLU A 101 1.22 16.60 3.59
CA GLU A 101 -0.11 16.00 3.59
C GLU A 101 -0.11 14.61 2.95
N PHE A 102 0.64 14.42 1.87
CA PHE A 102 0.78 13.10 1.23
C PHE A 102 1.57 12.16 2.13
N SER A 103 2.69 12.62 2.70
CA SER A 103 3.55 11.80 3.55
C SER A 103 2.81 11.17 4.75
N LYS A 104 1.76 11.83 5.27
CA LYS A 104 0.96 11.34 6.41
C LYS A 104 -0.16 10.37 6.00
N LYS A 105 -0.70 10.54 4.78
CA LYS A 105 -1.91 9.83 4.31
C LYS A 105 -1.61 8.70 3.34
N ILE A 106 -0.46 8.74 2.67
CA ILE A 106 -0.10 7.82 1.60
C ILE A 106 1.10 7.01 2.06
N ALA A 107 0.98 5.70 2.21
CA ALA A 107 2.10 4.81 2.49
C ALA A 107 2.65 4.22 1.19
N ILE A 108 3.97 4.18 1.02
CA ILE A 108 4.62 3.54 -0.12
C ILE A 108 5.41 2.33 0.36
N TYR A 109 5.05 1.15 -0.15
CA TYR A 109 5.70 -0.12 0.10
C TYR A 109 6.33 -0.67 -1.18
N ASP A 110 7.64 -0.92 -1.18
CA ASP A 110 8.34 -1.68 -2.22
C ASP A 110 8.46 -3.15 -1.80
N LEU A 111 7.73 -4.00 -2.52
CA LEU A 111 7.71 -5.46 -2.36
C LEU A 111 8.54 -6.15 -3.46
N SER A 112 9.22 -5.40 -4.33
CA SER A 112 10.12 -5.95 -5.35
C SER A 112 11.27 -6.82 -4.82
N PRO A 113 11.79 -6.66 -3.57
CA PRO A 113 12.78 -7.59 -3.03
C PRO A 113 12.28 -9.04 -2.98
N ILE A 114 10.96 -9.26 -2.85
CA ILE A 114 10.33 -10.58 -2.88
C ILE A 114 10.56 -11.28 -4.23
N ALA A 115 10.55 -10.53 -5.33
CA ALA A 115 10.85 -11.07 -6.67
C ALA A 115 12.28 -11.61 -6.76
N LYS A 116 13.19 -11.08 -5.94
CA LYS A 116 14.61 -11.43 -5.86
C LYS A 116 14.88 -12.50 -4.79
N GLY A 117 13.84 -13.11 -4.23
CA GLY A 117 13.95 -14.14 -3.19
C GLY A 117 14.25 -13.60 -1.79
N LYS A 118 14.22 -12.27 -1.59
CA LYS A 118 14.38 -11.66 -0.27
C LYS A 118 13.02 -11.58 0.43
N ASN A 119 12.98 -11.87 1.73
CA ASN A 119 11.79 -11.66 2.56
C ASN A 119 11.84 -10.28 3.21
N ALA A 120 11.83 -9.23 2.39
CA ALA A 120 11.89 -7.85 2.84
C ALA A 120 10.87 -6.99 2.08
N CYS A 121 10.31 -6.01 2.76
CA CYS A 121 9.48 -4.94 2.24
C CYS A 121 10.08 -3.61 2.68
N LEU A 122 10.34 -2.70 1.74
CA LEU A 122 10.83 -1.36 2.08
C LEU A 122 9.64 -0.42 2.20
N LYS A 123 9.55 0.30 3.31
CA LYS A 123 8.53 1.33 3.56
C LYS A 123 9.20 2.70 3.53
N PHE A 124 8.74 3.58 2.65
CA PHE A 124 9.43 4.86 2.39
C PHE A 124 9.00 6.00 3.32
N ASN A 125 7.88 5.86 4.02
CA ASN A 125 7.34 6.92 4.84
C ASN A 125 6.47 6.38 5.98
N TYR A 126 6.29 7.19 7.01
CA TYR A 126 5.42 6.88 8.14
C TYR A 126 4.00 7.37 7.90
N THR A 127 3.01 6.54 8.26
CA THR A 127 1.60 6.95 8.40
C THR A 127 1.09 6.50 9.76
N ASP A 128 0.09 7.17 10.30
CA ASP A 128 -0.57 6.81 11.55
C ASP A 128 -1.77 5.86 11.36
N SER A 129 -1.90 5.26 10.18
CA SER A 129 -2.95 4.29 9.84
C SER A 129 -2.81 3.00 10.67
N PRO A 130 -3.78 2.67 11.55
CA PRO A 130 -3.74 1.42 12.31
C PRO A 130 -3.84 0.18 11.42
N ILE A 131 -4.56 0.29 10.29
CA ILE A 131 -4.69 -0.79 9.31
C ILE A 131 -3.34 -1.08 8.63
N PHE A 132 -2.56 -0.04 8.33
CA PHE A 132 -1.26 -0.21 7.69
C PHE A 132 -0.23 -0.79 8.65
N ARG A 133 -0.30 -0.42 9.93
CA ARG A 133 0.50 -1.07 10.98
C ARG A 133 0.13 -2.54 11.14
N GLU A 134 -1.16 -2.87 11.16
CA GLU A 134 -1.59 -4.28 11.20
C GLU A 134 -1.14 -5.05 9.94
N PHE A 135 -1.12 -4.40 8.77
CA PHE A 135 -0.59 -4.98 7.54
C PHE A 135 0.90 -5.28 7.66
N GLU A 136 1.68 -4.37 8.22
CA GLU A 136 3.12 -4.55 8.49
C GLU A 136 3.36 -5.73 9.44
N ASP A 137 2.64 -5.78 10.56
CA ASP A 137 2.66 -6.90 11.50
C ASP A 137 2.29 -8.24 10.84
N PHE A 138 1.28 -8.22 9.96
CA PHE A 138 0.83 -9.39 9.22
C PHE A 138 1.89 -9.91 8.24
N LEU A 139 2.57 -9.01 7.53
CA LEU A 139 3.69 -9.37 6.64
C LEU A 139 4.79 -10.09 7.41
N GLU A 140 5.14 -9.60 8.61
CA GLU A 140 6.19 -10.18 9.43
C GLU A 140 5.78 -11.52 10.03
N LYS A 141 4.59 -11.60 10.65
CA LYS A 141 4.14 -12.78 11.39
C LYS A 141 3.74 -13.94 10.49
N GLU A 142 2.98 -13.67 9.42
CA GLU A 142 2.38 -14.72 8.58
C GLU A 142 3.26 -15.07 7.37
N PHE A 143 4.07 -14.12 6.88
CA PHE A 143 4.91 -14.32 5.69
C PHE A 143 6.41 -14.27 5.97
N GLY A 144 6.83 -13.91 7.19
CA GLY A 144 8.25 -13.71 7.52
C GLY A 144 8.90 -12.59 6.70
N ILE A 145 8.11 -11.66 6.15
CA ILE A 145 8.58 -10.54 5.35
C ILE A 145 8.86 -9.37 6.29
N LYS A 146 10.13 -9.08 6.53
CA LYS A 146 10.54 -7.97 7.39
C LYS A 146 10.21 -6.63 6.74
N VAL A 147 9.59 -5.72 7.49
CA VAL A 147 9.35 -4.35 7.03
C VAL A 147 10.52 -3.46 7.46
N GLU A 148 11.19 -2.85 6.48
CA GLU A 148 12.33 -1.97 6.71
C GLU A 148 11.94 -0.53 6.37
N GLU A 149 11.94 0.34 7.37
CA GLU A 149 11.65 1.76 7.18
C GLU A 149 12.87 2.51 6.65
N LEU A 150 12.72 3.15 5.49
CA LEU A 150 13.69 4.06 4.93
C LEU A 150 13.37 5.48 5.41
N LEU A 151 13.65 5.77 6.68
CA LEU A 151 13.53 7.12 7.21
C LEU A 151 14.64 7.99 6.60
N SER A 152 14.25 9.05 5.90
CA SER A 152 15.14 9.96 5.18
C SER A 152 16.19 10.58 6.11
N PRO A 153 17.46 10.18 5.96
CA PRO A 153 18.41 11.04 5.25
C PRO A 153 19.16 10.36 4.08
N THR A 154 18.91 9.08 3.79
CA THR A 154 19.75 8.27 2.88
C THR A 154 19.42 8.35 1.38
N LEU A 155 18.56 9.28 0.94
CA LEU A 155 18.40 9.56 -0.50
C LEU A 155 19.56 10.39 -1.08
N ALA A 156 20.46 10.91 -0.21
CA ALA A 156 21.64 11.66 -0.62
C ALA A 156 22.82 10.81 -1.14
N GLU A 157 22.77 9.47 -1.02
CA GLU A 157 23.92 8.59 -1.34
C GLU A 157 23.71 7.71 -2.58
N ILE A 158 22.69 7.96 -3.38
CA ILE A 158 22.52 7.30 -4.70
C ILE A 158 22.66 8.36 -5.81
N SER A 159 23.78 9.10 -5.76
CA SER A 159 24.33 9.94 -6.84
C SER A 159 25.28 9.11 -7.71
#